data_AF-A0A060C8X0-F1
#
_entry.id   AF-A0A060C8X0-F1
#
_cell.length_a   1.000
_cell.length_b   1.000
_cell.length_c   1.000
_cell.angle_alpha   90.00
_cell.angle_beta   90.00
_cell.angle_gamma   90.00
#
_symmetry.space_group_name_H-M   'P 1'
#
loop_
_entity.id
_entity.type
_entity.pdbx_description
1 polymer ?
#
loop_
_entity_poly.entity_id
_entity_poly.type
_entity_poly.pdbx_seq_one_letter_code
_entity_poly.pdbx_strand_id
1 'polypeptide(L)'
;MEKIGSGSYHYSVDIPTPDKSIVTDQFLYEETSFPECHGSTIVEMPNGDLVASFFGGTKERNPDCCIWVCRKPKGAKEWSAPQLVADGVFLLNDPMAKVAGILPETTPADKGPVITPLHGDTLAARRKACWNPVLFRIPGGDLLLFYKIGLK
;
A
#
# COMPACT_ATOMS: atom_id res chain seq x y z
N MET A 1 7.78 30.86 5.92
CA MET A 1 6.50 30.13 5.94
C MET A 1 5.42 31.08 5.45
N GLU A 2 4.95 30.89 4.23
CA GLU A 2 3.75 31.59 3.77
C GLU A 2 2.51 30.99 4.43
N LYS A 3 1.62 31.85 4.92
CA LYS A 3 0.29 31.44 5.39
C LYS A 3 -0.60 31.30 4.16
N ILE A 4 -0.93 30.07 3.83
CA ILE A 4 -1.89 29.75 2.77
C ILE A 4 -3.27 29.63 3.41
N GLY A 5 -4.30 30.23 2.80
CA GLY A 5 -5.68 30.19 3.28
C GLY A 5 -6.31 28.80 3.15
N SER A 6 -7.61 28.67 3.47
CA SER A 6 -8.37 27.45 3.19
C SER A 6 -8.85 27.43 1.74
N GLY A 7 -8.64 26.31 1.03
CA GLY A 7 -9.06 26.12 -0.36
C GLY A 7 -8.47 24.84 -0.96
N SER A 8 -8.84 24.53 -2.21
CA SER A 8 -8.18 23.49 -2.99
C SER A 8 -6.94 24.09 -3.65
N TYR A 9 -5.77 23.54 -3.34
CA TYR A 9 -4.49 23.97 -3.90
C TYR A 9 -3.86 22.81 -4.66
N HIS A 10 -3.30 23.10 -5.83
CA HIS A 10 -2.43 22.19 -6.55
C HIS A 10 -1.02 22.78 -6.47
N TYR A 11 -0.11 22.10 -5.78
CA TYR A 11 1.28 22.49 -5.70
C TYR A 11 2.06 21.68 -6.72
N SER A 12 2.61 22.35 -7.72
CA SER A 12 3.65 21.77 -8.57
C SER A 12 4.99 22.28 -8.06
N VAL A 13 5.86 21.36 -7.67
CA VAL A 13 7.25 21.66 -7.32
C VAL A 13 8.11 20.99 -8.36
N ASP A 14 8.81 21.80 -9.17
CA ASP A 14 9.95 21.29 -9.92
C ASP A 14 11.01 20.90 -8.89
N ILE A 15 11.17 19.59 -8.66
CA ILE A 15 12.33 19.06 -7.94
C ILE A 15 13.41 18.94 -9.02
N PRO A 16 14.33 19.91 -9.16
CA PRO A 16 15.40 19.77 -10.13
C PRO A 16 16.16 18.50 -9.77
N THR A 17 16.29 17.57 -10.71
CA THR A 17 17.16 16.39 -10.57
C THR A 17 18.60 16.91 -10.61
N PRO A 18 19.25 17.17 -9.44
CA PRO A 18 20.44 18.01 -9.44
C PRO A 18 21.66 17.24 -9.93
N ASP A 19 21.58 15.90 -9.91
CA ASP A 19 22.70 15.00 -10.21
C ASP A 19 22.47 14.23 -11.52
N LYS A 20 23.51 14.19 -12.36
CA LYS A 20 23.54 13.42 -13.61
C LYS A 20 23.41 11.91 -13.37
N SER A 21 23.61 11.44 -12.14
CA SER A 21 23.37 10.06 -11.73
C SER A 21 21.89 9.72 -11.63
N ILE A 22 21.00 10.70 -11.51
CA ILE A 22 19.55 10.47 -11.48
C ILE A 22 19.07 10.32 -12.92
N VAL A 23 18.84 9.08 -13.32
CA VAL A 23 18.39 8.74 -14.67
C VAL A 23 16.93 9.10 -14.90
N THR A 24 16.10 9.06 -13.85
CA THR A 24 14.66 9.35 -13.92
C THR A 24 14.14 9.73 -12.54
N ASP A 25 13.25 10.72 -12.49
CA ASP A 25 12.43 11.08 -11.34
C ASP A 25 10.97 11.16 -11.80
N GLN A 26 10.08 10.51 -11.07
CA GLN A 26 8.65 10.48 -11.36
C GLN A 26 7.85 9.96 -10.17
N PHE A 27 6.61 10.42 -10.04
CA PHE A 27 5.66 9.85 -9.08
C PHE A 27 5.24 8.42 -9.49
N LEU A 28 4.89 7.61 -8.48
CA LEU A 28 4.23 6.31 -8.70
C LEU A 28 2.76 6.49 -9.11
N TYR A 29 2.14 7.56 -8.62
CA TYR A 29 0.77 7.97 -8.90
C TYR A 29 0.61 9.44 -8.51
N GLU A 30 -0.33 10.13 -9.15
CA GLU A 30 -0.67 11.52 -8.80
C GLU A 30 -1.93 11.60 -7.93
N GLU A 31 -2.84 10.64 -8.09
CA GLU A 31 -4.08 10.54 -7.35
C GLU A 31 -4.24 9.14 -6.73
N THR A 32 -4.87 9.10 -5.56
CA THR A 32 -5.16 7.86 -4.84
C THR A 32 -6.34 8.04 -3.88
N SER A 33 -6.95 6.94 -3.44
CA SER A 33 -8.06 6.94 -2.48
C SER A 33 -7.65 7.13 -1.02
N PHE A 34 -6.35 7.23 -0.72
CA PHE A 34 -5.81 7.39 0.63
C PHE A 34 -4.89 8.62 0.74
N PRO A 35 -4.99 9.42 1.81
CA PRO A 35 -4.22 10.67 1.92
C PRO A 35 -2.75 10.49 2.34
N GLU A 36 -2.38 9.36 2.95
CA GLU A 36 -1.02 9.10 3.42
C GLU A 36 -0.46 7.77 2.91
N CYS A 37 0.83 7.74 2.59
CA CYS A 37 1.59 6.53 2.28
C CYS A 37 2.98 6.54 2.94
N HIS A 38 3.49 5.37 3.34
CA HIS A 38 4.82 5.25 3.95
C HIS A 38 5.37 3.80 3.81
N GLY A 39 6.64 3.59 4.17
CA GLY A 39 7.32 2.30 4.17
C GLY A 39 7.48 1.67 2.79
N SER A 40 8.03 2.39 1.81
CA SER A 40 8.17 1.89 0.44
C SER A 40 9.32 0.89 0.25
N THR A 41 9.17 0.02 -0.75
CA THR A 41 10.16 -0.94 -1.24
C THR A 41 10.03 -1.04 -2.77
N ILE A 42 11.12 -1.35 -3.47
CA ILE A 42 11.14 -1.49 -4.93
C ILE A 42 12.10 -2.63 -5.34
N VAL A 43 11.75 -3.35 -6.41
CA VAL A 43 12.58 -4.40 -7.00
C VAL A 43 12.47 -4.39 -8.53
N GLU A 44 13.55 -4.77 -9.20
CA GLU A 44 13.56 -5.07 -10.63
C GLU A 44 13.38 -6.58 -10.88
N MET A 45 12.42 -6.92 -11.74
CA MET A 45 12.12 -8.28 -12.16
C MET A 45 13.03 -8.72 -13.32
N PRO A 46 13.22 -10.03 -13.57
CA PRO A 46 14.08 -10.52 -14.66
C PRO A 46 13.67 -10.04 -16.06
N ASN A 47 12.40 -9.71 -16.26
CA ASN A 47 11.89 -9.12 -17.51
C ASN A 47 12.15 -7.60 -17.63
N GLY A 48 12.78 -6.99 -16.63
CA GLY A 48 13.08 -5.56 -16.52
C GLY A 48 11.92 -4.71 -16.01
N ASP A 49 10.82 -5.31 -15.56
CA ASP A 49 9.75 -4.56 -14.91
C ASP A 49 10.17 -4.13 -13.52
N LEU A 50 9.72 -2.95 -13.10
CA LEU A 50 9.84 -2.52 -11.71
C LEU A 50 8.55 -2.81 -10.97
N VAL A 51 8.66 -3.27 -9.73
CA VAL A 51 7.54 -3.44 -8.81
C VAL A 51 7.87 -2.66 -7.54
N ALA A 52 6.98 -1.78 -7.15
CA ALA A 52 7.06 -1.01 -5.92
C ALA A 52 5.89 -1.37 -5.01
N SER A 53 6.13 -1.41 -3.69
CA SER A 53 5.09 -1.60 -2.69
C SER A 53 5.28 -0.63 -1.53
N PHE A 54 4.18 -0.25 -0.90
CA PHE A 54 4.12 0.68 0.23
C PHE A 54 2.81 0.44 0.98
N PHE A 55 2.69 0.95 2.21
CA PHE A 55 1.39 0.97 2.88
C PHE A 55 0.73 2.34 2.75
N GLY A 56 -0.61 2.37 2.72
CA GLY A 56 -1.38 3.60 2.56
C GLY A 56 -2.74 3.52 3.24
N GLY A 57 -3.19 4.63 3.82
CA GLY A 57 -4.43 4.76 4.58
C GLY A 57 -4.70 6.22 5.00
N THR A 58 -5.71 6.43 5.84
CA THR A 58 -6.07 7.78 6.33
C THR A 58 -4.99 8.43 7.18
N LYS A 59 -4.25 7.64 7.97
CA LYS A 59 -3.10 8.09 8.75
C LYS A 59 -2.25 6.90 9.15
N GLU A 60 -0.93 7.09 9.25
CA GLU A 60 -0.07 6.08 9.89
C GLU A 60 -0.65 5.66 11.27
N ARG A 61 -0.76 4.34 11.50
CA ARG A 61 -1.37 3.69 12.69
C ARG A 61 -2.87 3.52 12.68
N ASN A 62 -3.56 4.00 11.65
CA ASN A 62 -4.98 3.73 11.56
C ASN A 62 -5.26 2.31 11.05
N PRO A 63 -6.36 1.68 11.51
CA PRO A 63 -6.74 0.32 11.09
C PRO A 63 -6.93 0.16 9.58
N ASP A 64 -7.09 1.27 8.86
CA ASP A 64 -7.33 1.30 7.43
C ASP A 64 -6.08 1.29 6.55
N CYS A 65 -4.89 1.29 7.15
CA CYS A 65 -3.65 1.09 6.41
C CYS A 65 -3.65 -0.29 5.74
N CYS A 66 -3.51 -0.28 4.42
CA CYS A 66 -3.42 -1.45 3.56
C CYS A 66 -2.08 -1.48 2.81
N ILE A 67 -1.73 -2.63 2.24
CA ILE A 67 -0.58 -2.74 1.33
C ILE A 67 -1.03 -2.51 -0.11
N TRP A 68 -0.28 -1.64 -0.79
CA TRP A 68 -0.49 -1.27 -2.17
C TRP A 68 0.72 -1.63 -3.01
N VAL A 69 0.49 -1.95 -4.28
CA VAL A 69 1.53 -2.27 -5.26
C VAL A 69 1.34 -1.46 -6.54
N CYS A 70 2.44 -0.92 -7.05
CA CYS A 70 2.53 -0.33 -8.39
C CYS A 70 3.54 -1.13 -9.22
N ARG A 71 3.25 -1.35 -10.50
CA ARG A 71 4.16 -1.99 -11.46
C ARG A 71 4.46 -1.05 -12.61
N LYS A 72 5.71 -0.99 -13.03
CA LYS A 72 6.15 -0.29 -14.24
C LYS A 72 6.74 -1.31 -15.20
N PRO A 73 6.01 -1.70 -16.25
CA PRO A 73 6.55 -2.56 -17.29
C PRO A 73 7.82 -1.96 -17.90
N LYS A 74 8.77 -2.80 -18.32
CA LYS A 74 10.02 -2.34 -18.95
C LYS A 74 9.72 -1.41 -20.13
N GLY A 75 10.27 -0.20 -20.09
CA GLY A 75 10.08 0.82 -21.13
C GLY A 75 8.77 1.59 -21.07
N ALA A 76 7.87 1.28 -20.12
CA ALA A 76 6.70 2.11 -19.86
C ALA A 76 7.11 3.48 -19.31
N LYS A 77 6.36 4.52 -19.66
CA LYS A 77 6.57 5.87 -19.14
C LYS A 77 5.98 6.02 -17.73
N GLU A 78 4.83 5.41 -17.51
CA GLU A 78 4.04 5.54 -16.28
C GLU A 78 4.02 4.23 -15.49
N TRP A 79 3.79 4.36 -14.19
CA TRP A 79 3.48 3.25 -13.30
C TRP A 79 1.99 2.89 -13.40
N SER A 80 1.64 1.65 -13.07
CA SER A 80 0.24 1.31 -12.85
C SER A 80 -0.33 2.05 -11.65
N ALA A 81 -1.63 2.34 -11.68
CA ALA A 81 -2.36 2.80 -10.50
C ALA A 81 -2.11 1.85 -9.31
N PRO A 82 -2.11 2.35 -8.06
CA PRO A 82 -1.95 1.52 -6.87
C PRO A 82 -3.00 0.40 -6.81
N GLN A 83 -2.54 -0.84 -6.69
CA GLN A 83 -3.39 -2.01 -6.52
C GLN A 83 -3.38 -2.46 -5.08
N LEU A 84 -4.55 -2.63 -4.48
CA LEU A 84 -4.72 -3.18 -3.14
C LEU A 84 -4.38 -4.67 -3.15
N VAL A 85 -3.36 -5.08 -2.39
CA VAL A 85 -2.91 -6.49 -2.34
C VAL A 85 -2.99 -7.12 -0.95
N ALA A 86 -3.12 -6.32 0.11
CA ALA A 86 -3.45 -6.80 1.44
C ALA A 86 -4.24 -5.75 2.22
N ASP A 87 -5.38 -6.15 2.79
CA ASP A 87 -6.29 -5.29 3.55
C ASP A 87 -6.28 -5.56 5.06
N GLY A 88 -5.70 -6.68 5.48
CA GLY A 88 -5.63 -7.11 6.88
C GLY A 88 -6.98 -7.56 7.43
N VAL A 89 -7.91 -7.94 6.55
CA VAL A 89 -9.26 -8.36 6.91
C VAL A 89 -9.33 -9.87 7.10
N PHE A 90 -10.01 -10.30 8.16
CA PHE A 90 -10.25 -11.70 8.48
C PHE A 90 -11.70 -11.87 8.90
N LEU A 91 -12.31 -13.00 8.54
CA LEU A 91 -13.58 -13.42 9.14
C LEU A 91 -13.32 -13.97 10.55
N LEU A 92 -14.23 -13.75 11.49
CA LEU A 92 -14.08 -14.27 12.86
C LEU A 92 -13.95 -15.80 12.93
N ASN A 93 -14.48 -16.52 11.94
CA ASN A 93 -14.40 -17.97 11.83
C ASN A 93 -13.21 -18.47 10.99
N ASP A 94 -12.39 -17.58 10.43
CA ASP A 94 -11.19 -17.95 9.69
C ASP A 94 -10.13 -18.53 10.65
N PRO A 95 -9.53 -19.71 10.38
CA PRO A 95 -8.44 -20.25 11.18
C PRO A 95 -7.27 -19.26 11.37
N MET A 96 -7.00 -18.42 10.37
CA MET A 96 -5.97 -17.39 10.40
C MET A 96 -6.34 -16.20 11.28
N ALA A 97 -7.63 -15.97 11.57
CA ALA A 97 -8.07 -14.92 12.48
C ALA A 97 -7.46 -15.11 13.88
N LYS A 98 -7.39 -16.36 14.37
CA LYS A 98 -6.77 -16.67 15.67
C LYS A 98 -5.27 -16.37 15.66
N VAL A 99 -4.56 -16.75 14.59
CA VAL A 99 -3.12 -16.49 14.42
C VAL A 99 -2.85 -14.98 14.34
N ALA A 100 -3.71 -14.27 13.61
CA ALA A 100 -3.68 -12.81 13.50
C ALA A 100 -4.13 -12.10 14.79
N GLY A 101 -4.62 -12.82 15.81
CA GLY A 101 -5.13 -12.25 17.06
C GLY A 101 -6.36 -11.35 16.83
N ILE A 102 -7.25 -11.74 15.92
CA ILE A 102 -8.51 -11.08 15.62
C ILE A 102 -9.56 -11.53 16.64
N LEU A 103 -10.25 -10.55 17.22
CA LEU A 103 -11.28 -10.73 18.24
C LEU A 103 -12.57 -10.00 17.81
N PRO A 104 -13.75 -10.32 18.37
CA PRO A 104 -15.01 -9.64 18.04
C PRO A 104 -14.97 -8.12 18.18
N GLU A 105 -14.15 -7.60 19.10
CA GLU A 105 -13.90 -6.18 19.38
C GLU A 105 -12.83 -5.53 18.49
N THR A 106 -12.15 -6.31 17.65
CA THR A 106 -11.22 -5.76 16.66
C THR A 106 -11.98 -4.80 15.72
N THR A 107 -11.26 -3.88 15.08
CA THR A 107 -11.90 -2.89 14.19
C THR A 107 -12.73 -3.60 13.10
N PRO A 108 -13.98 -3.18 12.86
CA PRO A 108 -14.79 -3.73 11.77
C PRO A 108 -14.13 -3.50 10.41
N ALA A 109 -14.32 -4.44 9.48
CA ALA A 109 -13.73 -4.37 8.15
C ALA A 109 -14.19 -3.15 7.33
N ASP A 110 -15.39 -2.63 7.61
CA ASP A 110 -15.99 -1.46 6.95
C ASP A 110 -15.21 -0.14 7.17
N LYS A 111 -14.19 -0.14 8.03
CA LYS A 111 -13.35 1.04 8.31
C LYS A 111 -12.23 1.26 7.29
N GLY A 112 -12.24 0.57 6.17
CA GLY A 112 -11.48 0.98 4.98
C GLY A 112 -11.63 -0.02 3.84
N PRO A 113 -10.70 -0.06 2.88
CA PRO A 113 -10.89 -0.85 1.67
C PRO A 113 -10.72 -2.35 1.96
N VAL A 114 -11.47 -3.17 1.24
CA VAL A 114 -11.54 -4.63 1.39
C VAL A 114 -11.36 -5.28 0.02
N ILE A 115 -10.62 -6.38 -0.04
CA ILE A 115 -10.40 -7.17 -1.25
C ILE A 115 -11.62 -8.08 -1.49
N THR A 116 -12.39 -7.78 -2.53
CA THR A 116 -13.56 -8.57 -2.99
C THR A 116 -13.09 -9.85 -3.70
N PRO A 117 -13.77 -11.01 -3.57
CA PRO A 117 -15.08 -11.23 -2.94
C PRO A 117 -15.03 -11.86 -1.55
N LEU A 118 -13.86 -11.91 -0.90
CA LEU A 118 -13.57 -12.86 0.18
C LEU A 118 -14.27 -12.63 1.52
N HIS A 119 -15.13 -11.63 1.67
CA HIS A 119 -15.81 -11.34 2.93
C HIS A 119 -17.31 -11.33 2.75
N GLY A 120 -17.87 -12.46 2.29
CA GLY A 120 -19.32 -12.69 2.12
C GLY A 120 -20.19 -12.38 3.36
N ASP A 121 -19.56 -12.05 4.49
CA ASP A 121 -20.16 -11.35 5.63
C ASP A 121 -19.21 -10.24 6.16
N THR A 122 -19.29 -9.04 5.58
CA THR A 122 -18.53 -7.86 6.03
C THR A 122 -18.91 -7.41 7.45
N LEU A 123 -20.07 -7.82 7.98
CA LEU A 123 -20.49 -7.50 9.35
C LEU A 123 -19.73 -8.34 10.38
N ALA A 124 -19.41 -9.60 10.04
CA ALA A 124 -18.57 -10.48 10.85
C ALA A 124 -17.07 -10.28 10.62
N ALA A 125 -16.68 -9.59 9.55
CA ALA A 125 -15.29 -9.34 9.23
C ALA A 125 -14.64 -8.29 10.15
N ARG A 126 -13.37 -8.51 10.45
CA ARG A 126 -12.55 -7.68 11.34
C ARG A 126 -11.21 -7.42 10.70
N ARG A 127 -10.59 -6.29 11.03
CA ARG A 127 -9.35 -5.87 10.38
C ARG A 127 -8.28 -5.38 11.33
N LYS A 128 -7.03 -5.55 10.90
CA LYS A 128 -5.84 -4.90 11.45
C LYS A 128 -5.15 -4.08 10.36
N ALA A 129 -4.41 -3.08 10.80
CA ALA A 129 -3.58 -2.31 9.89
C ALA A 129 -2.45 -3.17 9.32
N CYS A 130 -2.08 -2.94 8.06
CA CYS A 130 -0.98 -3.59 7.35
C CYS A 130 0.21 -2.62 7.16
N TRP A 131 1.43 -3.14 7.25
CA TRP A 131 2.64 -2.33 7.42
C TRP A 131 3.90 -2.93 6.80
N ASN A 132 4.88 -2.06 6.57
CA ASN A 132 6.26 -2.40 6.25
C ASN A 132 6.37 -3.49 5.17
N PRO A 133 5.84 -3.24 3.96
CA PRO A 133 6.00 -4.18 2.86
C PRO A 133 7.48 -4.35 2.52
N VAL A 134 7.89 -5.59 2.32
CA VAL A 134 9.22 -5.96 1.88
C VAL A 134 9.08 -6.89 0.68
N LEU A 135 9.57 -6.43 -0.46
CA LEU A 135 9.67 -7.20 -1.67
C LEU A 135 10.97 -8.02 -1.63
N PHE A 136 10.85 -9.33 -1.77
CA PHE A 136 11.99 -10.24 -1.79
C PHE A 136 11.92 -11.16 -2.99
N ARG A 137 12.90 -11.04 -3.89
CA ARG A 137 13.01 -11.89 -5.06
C ARG A 137 13.80 -13.14 -4.72
N ILE A 138 13.18 -14.31 -4.84
CA ILE A 138 13.88 -15.59 -4.75
C ILE A 138 14.77 -15.74 -6.00
N PRO A 139 16.07 -16.05 -5.88
CA PRO A 139 16.92 -16.31 -7.04
C PRO A 139 16.32 -17.40 -7.94
N GLY A 140 15.99 -17.04 -9.18
CA GLY A 140 15.35 -17.95 -10.15
C GLY A 140 13.91 -18.34 -9.82
N GLY A 141 13.28 -17.71 -8.82
CA GLY A 141 11.93 -18.03 -8.37
C GLY A 141 11.01 -16.81 -8.32
N ASP A 142 9.99 -16.91 -7.48
CA ASP A 142 8.93 -15.91 -7.37
C ASP A 142 9.37 -14.64 -6.63
N LEU A 143 8.57 -13.58 -6.82
CA LEU A 143 8.61 -12.40 -5.99
C LEU A 143 7.69 -12.60 -4.77
N LEU A 144 8.26 -12.56 -3.58
CA LEU A 144 7.51 -12.59 -2.33
C LEU A 144 7.27 -11.17 -1.81
N LEU A 145 6.09 -10.95 -1.25
CA LEU A 145 5.72 -9.76 -0.50
C LEU A 145 5.49 -10.12 0.96
N PHE A 146 6.37 -9.64 1.84
CA PHE A 146 6.19 -9.74 3.28
C PHE A 146 5.63 -8.43 3.82
N TYR A 147 4.77 -8.50 4.83
CA TYR A 147 4.26 -7.33 5.53
C TYR A 147 3.86 -7.74 6.95
N LYS A 148 3.64 -6.75 7.81
CA LYS A 148 3.19 -6.96 9.18
C LYS A 148 1.73 -6.57 9.31
N ILE A 149 1.01 -7.27 10.17
CA ILE A 149 -0.32 -6.88 10.63
C ILE A 149 -0.28 -6.59 12.13
N GLY A 150 -1.03 -5.58 12.58
CA GLY A 150 -0.98 -5.18 13.98
C GLY A 150 -2.14 -4.29 14.41
N LEU A 151 -2.42 -4.30 15.70
CA LEU A 151 -3.17 -3.24 16.36
C LEU A 151 -2.23 -2.06 16.61
N LYS A 152 -2.82 -0.87 16.72
CA LYS A 152 -2.11 0.37 17.07
C LYS A 152 -1.34 0.24 18.38
#